data_AF-A0A349BQB7-F1
#
_entry.id   AF-A0A349BQB7-F1
#
_cell.length_a   1.000
_cell.length_b   1.000
_cell.length_c   1.000
_cell.angle_alpha   90.00
_cell.angle_beta   90.00
_cell.angle_gamma   90.00
#
_symmetry.space_group_name_H-M   'P 1'
#
loop_
_entity.id
_entity.type
_entity.pdbx_description
1 polymer ?
#
loop_
_entity_poly.entity_id
_entity_poly.type
_entity_poly.pdbx_seq_one_letter_code
_entity_poly.pdbx_strand_id
1 'polypeptide(L)'
;MEIFLSYNWPGNVRELFNLLGRVILMTKESIITKGHLVTFLPSCIRKGSDRASSLKEIEKRYIVESLKAHGGNISATARDLGIDRRTLQRKISGYRIQ
;
A
#
# COMPACT_ATOMS: atom_id res chain seq x y z
N MET A 1 8.72 14.95 13.08
CA MET A 1 7.34 14.42 13.05
C MET A 1 6.85 14.12 11.63
N GLU A 2 7.11 14.98 10.65
CA GLU A 2 6.64 14.83 9.26
C GLU A 2 6.94 13.47 8.59
N ILE A 3 8.09 12.86 8.87
CA ILE A 3 8.48 11.56 8.28
C ILE A 3 7.54 10.42 8.65
N PHE A 4 6.97 10.46 9.86
CA PHE A 4 6.04 9.43 10.30
C PHE A 4 4.66 9.63 9.68
N LEU A 5 4.30 10.89 9.38
CA LEU A 5 3.02 11.27 8.82
C LEU A 5 2.99 11.17 7.28
N SER A 6 4.15 11.24 6.62
CA SER A 6 4.24 11.14 5.15
C SER A 6 4.18 9.71 4.62
N TYR A 7 4.09 8.70 5.49
CA TYR A 7 4.08 7.29 5.09
C TYR A 7 2.76 6.60 5.40
N ASN A 8 2.27 5.83 4.42
CA ASN A 8 1.08 5.01 4.58
C ASN A 8 1.51 3.64 5.10
N TRP A 9 1.58 3.51 6.41
CA TRP A 9 2.03 2.30 7.11
C TRP A 9 1.06 1.14 6.87
N PRO A 10 1.39 0.14 6.04
CA PRO A 10 0.45 -0.94 5.71
C PRO A 10 0.09 -1.81 6.93
N GLY A 11 0.92 -1.78 7.98
CA GLY A 11 0.68 -2.42 9.29
C GLY A 11 0.52 -1.47 10.49
N ASN A 12 0.36 -0.15 10.25
CA ASN A 12 0.24 1.00 11.17
C ASN A 12 1.06 0.94 12.48
N VAL A 13 0.67 0.11 13.43
CA VAL A 13 1.27 0.09 14.77
C VAL A 13 2.37 -0.95 14.91
N ARG A 14 2.24 -2.13 14.27
CA ARG A 14 3.26 -3.19 14.39
C ARG A 14 4.57 -2.82 13.71
N GLU A 15 4.50 -2.20 12.53
CA GLU A 15 5.69 -1.80 11.81
C GLU A 15 6.41 -0.63 12.48
N LEU A 16 5.65 0.34 13.02
CA LEU A 16 6.22 1.42 13.82
C LEU A 16 6.89 0.88 15.09
N PHE A 17 6.24 -0.06 15.78
CA PHE A 17 6.80 -0.69 16.98
C PHE A 17 8.09 -1.46 16.67
N ASN A 18 8.10 -2.26 15.59
CA ASN A 18 9.28 -3.01 15.18
C ASN A 18 10.43 -2.08 14.76
N LEU A 19 10.13 -0.97 14.08
CA LEU A 19 11.12 0.04 13.71
C LEU A 19 11.72 0.70 14.96
N LEU A 20 10.87 1.17 15.88
CA LEU A 20 11.32 1.80 17.12
C LEU A 20 12.11 0.82 18.00
N GLY A 21 11.65 -0.43 18.13
CA GLY A 21 12.36 -1.48 18.85
C GLY A 21 13.75 -1.74 18.28
N ARG A 22 13.89 -1.76 16.95
CA ARG A 22 15.19 -1.93 16.29
C ARG A 22 16.11 -0.72 16.48
N VAL A 23 15.56 0.49 16.39
CA VAL A 23 16.32 1.73 16.64
C VAL A 23 16.84 1.73 18.07
N ILE A 24 15.97 1.54 19.05
CA ILE A 24 16.33 1.50 20.48
C ILE A 24 17.39 0.43 20.77
N LEU A 25 17.29 -0.74 20.14
CA LEU A 25 18.28 -1.81 20.33
C LEU A 25 19.66 -1.48 19.73
N MET A 26 19.71 -0.71 18.65
CA MET A 26 20.95 -0.46 17.90
C MET A 26 21.61 0.89 18.20
N THR A 27 20.86 1.90 18.67
CA THR A 27 21.45 3.15 19.16
C THR A 27 21.75 3.08 20.65
N LYS A 28 23.01 3.31 21.01
CA LYS A 28 23.44 3.49 22.41
C LYS A 28 23.18 4.90 22.95
N GLU A 29 22.59 5.77 22.12
CA GLU A 29 22.36 7.18 22.42
C GLU A 29 20.92 7.41 22.90
N SER A 30 20.76 8.30 23.87
CA SER A 30 19.46 8.63 24.48
C SER A 30 18.52 9.41 23.55
N ILE A 31 19.04 9.99 22.46
CA ILE A 31 18.29 10.86 21.55
C ILE A 31 18.30 10.25 20.14
N ILE A 32 17.12 9.87 19.66
CA ILE A 32 16.94 9.35 18.31
C ILE A 32 16.84 10.51 17.34
N THR A 33 17.86 10.67 16.47
CA THR A 33 17.85 11.67 15.40
C THR A 33 17.23 11.12 14.11
N LYS A 34 16.83 12.02 13.21
CA LYS A 34 16.31 11.68 11.87
C LYS A 34 17.28 10.79 11.08
N GLY A 35 18.59 11.01 11.23
CA GLY A 35 19.63 10.22 10.56
C GLY A 35 19.61 8.75 10.97
N HIS A 36 19.33 8.47 12.25
CA HIS A 36 19.23 7.09 12.74
C HIS A 36 18.03 6.38 12.13
N LEU A 37 16.88 7.05 12.06
CA LEU A 37 15.68 6.48 11.46
C LEU A 37 15.91 6.09 10.00
N VAL A 38 16.50 6.97 9.18
CA VAL A 38 16.72 6.71 7.74
C VAL A 38 17.58 5.46 7.48
N THR A 39 18.51 5.14 8.38
CA THR A 39 19.35 3.94 8.30
C THR A 39 18.56 2.64 8.57
N PHE A 40 17.54 2.70 9.42
CA PHE A 40 16.76 1.52 9.82
C PHE A 40 15.42 1.40 9.13
N LEU A 41 14.97 2.45 8.43
CA LEU A 41 13.81 2.37 7.54
C LEU A 41 14.11 1.31 6.46
N PRO A 42 13.24 0.29 6.32
CA PRO A 42 13.35 -0.68 5.25
C PRO A 42 13.57 -0.02 3.88
N SER A 43 14.33 -0.67 2.99
CA SER A 43 14.51 -0.20 1.61
C SER A 43 13.19 -0.03 0.87
N CYS A 44 12.15 -0.77 1.29
CA CYS A 44 10.79 -0.51 0.85
C CYS A 44 10.38 0.91 1.22
N ILE A 45 10.56 1.45 2.43
CA ILE A 45 10.25 2.87 2.73
C ILE A 45 11.07 3.87 1.89
N ARG A 46 12.31 3.52 1.50
CA ARG A 46 13.12 4.31 0.55
C ARG A 46 12.55 4.34 -0.88
N LYS A 47 11.64 3.42 -1.22
CA LYS A 47 10.92 3.28 -2.50
C LYS A 47 9.40 2.99 -2.28
N GLY A 48 8.83 3.42 -1.16
CA GLY A 48 7.76 2.65 -0.46
C GLY A 48 6.35 3.08 -0.73
N SER A 49 6.18 4.26 -1.29
CA SER A 49 4.98 4.57 -2.02
C SER A 49 4.90 3.77 -3.33
N ASP A 50 6.03 3.45 -3.96
CA ASP A 50 6.05 3.09 -5.38
C ASP A 50 5.57 1.65 -5.65
N ARG A 51 6.00 0.65 -4.87
CA ARG A 51 5.54 -0.74 -5.08
C ARG A 51 4.08 -0.98 -4.71
N ALA A 52 3.63 -0.45 -3.57
CA ALA A 52 2.24 -0.63 -3.14
C ALA A 52 1.28 0.18 -4.03
N SER A 53 1.70 1.37 -4.50
CA SER A 53 0.95 2.12 -5.51
C SER A 53 0.99 1.40 -6.85
N SER A 54 2.14 0.87 -7.27
CA SER A 54 2.29 0.05 -8.48
C SER A 54 1.37 -1.16 -8.48
N LEU A 55 1.27 -1.92 -7.38
CA LEU A 55 0.35 -3.06 -7.31
C LEU A 55 -1.12 -2.63 -7.39
N LYS A 56 -1.51 -1.54 -6.71
CA LYS A 56 -2.87 -0.97 -6.83
C LYS A 56 -3.16 -0.46 -8.24
N GLU A 57 -2.15 0.08 -8.91
CA GLU A 57 -2.26 0.65 -10.25
C GLU A 57 -2.30 -0.44 -11.34
N ILE A 58 -1.54 -1.52 -11.16
CA ILE A 58 -1.64 -2.75 -11.93
C ILE A 58 -3.03 -3.37 -11.75
N GLU A 59 -3.50 -3.50 -10.51
CA GLU A 59 -4.85 -4.02 -10.21
C GLU A 59 -5.93 -3.14 -10.84
N LYS A 60 -5.84 -1.82 -10.69
CA LYS A 60 -6.76 -0.86 -11.31
C LYS A 60 -6.78 -1.04 -12.83
N ARG A 61 -5.62 -1.14 -13.47
CA ARG A 61 -5.50 -1.33 -14.92
C ARG A 61 -6.18 -2.62 -15.37
N TYR A 62 -5.94 -3.71 -14.65
CA TYR A 62 -6.52 -5.02 -14.96
C TYR A 62 -8.04 -4.99 -14.83
N ILE A 63 -8.58 -4.37 -13.78
CA ILE A 63 -10.03 -4.20 -13.61
C ILE A 63 -10.65 -3.39 -14.76
N VAL A 64 -9.99 -2.30 -15.19
CA VAL A 64 -10.46 -1.47 -16.30
C VAL A 64 -10.45 -2.24 -17.62
N GLU A 65 -9.41 -3.02 -17.87
CA GLU A 65 -9.27 -3.84 -19.08
C GLU A 65 -10.35 -4.93 -19.14
N SER A 66 -10.54 -5.68 -18.04
CA SER A 66 -11.60 -6.69 -17.96
C SER A 66 -13.00 -6.07 -18.09
N LEU A 67 -13.25 -4.88 -17.52
CA LEU A 67 -14.52 -4.16 -17.69
C LEU A 67 -14.76 -3.79 -19.16
N LYS A 68 -13.73 -3.31 -19.88
CA LYS A 68 -13.83 -2.99 -21.30
C LYS A 68 -14.11 -4.24 -22.14
N ALA A 69 -13.41 -5.33 -21.88
CA ALA A 69 -13.60 -6.60 -22.58
C ALA A 69 -15.03 -7.14 -22.42
N HIS A 70 -15.65 -6.91 -21.26
CA HIS A 70 -17.01 -7.35 -20.95
C HIS A 70 -18.09 -6.27 -21.13
N GLY A 71 -17.77 -5.14 -21.78
CA GLY A 71 -18.75 -4.07 -22.08
C GLY A 71 -19.37 -3.42 -20.84
N GLY A 72 -18.63 -3.36 -19.72
CA GLY A 72 -19.11 -2.79 -18.45
C GLY A 72 -19.96 -3.77 -17.61
N ASN A 73 -20.08 -5.03 -18.01
CA ASN A 73 -20.82 -6.01 -17.22
C ASN A 73 -20.03 -6.43 -15.96
N ILE A 74 -20.39 -5.83 -14.83
CA ILE A 74 -19.75 -6.06 -13.53
C ILE A 74 -19.84 -7.55 -13.11
N SER A 75 -20.95 -8.23 -13.37
CA SER A 75 -21.12 -9.64 -12.99
C SER A 75 -20.29 -10.59 -13.83
N ALA A 76 -20.11 -10.30 -15.13
CA ALA A 76 -19.22 -11.08 -16.00
C ALA A 76 -17.76 -10.82 -15.64
N THR A 77 -17.38 -9.55 -15.45
CA THR A 77 -16.04 -9.14 -15.04
C THR A 77 -15.64 -9.75 -13.69
N ALA A 78 -16.54 -9.78 -12.70
CA ALA A 78 -16.26 -10.37 -11.40
C ALA A 78 -15.95 -11.88 -11.49
N ARG A 79 -16.71 -12.60 -12.32
CA ARG A 79 -16.48 -14.04 -12.57
C ARG A 79 -15.15 -14.29 -13.27
N ASP A 80 -14.82 -13.49 -14.28
CA ASP A 80 -13.55 -13.56 -15.01
C ASP A 80 -12.35 -13.27 -14.11
N LEU A 81 -12.47 -12.26 -13.25
CA LEU A 81 -11.47 -11.90 -12.24
C LEU A 81 -11.41 -12.88 -11.05
N GLY A 82 -12.33 -13.86 -10.96
CA GLY A 82 -12.39 -14.82 -9.86
C GLY A 82 -12.72 -14.19 -8.49
N ILE A 83 -13.39 -13.03 -8.47
CA ILE A 83 -13.75 -12.32 -7.24
C ILE A 83 -15.26 -12.14 -7.12
N ASP A 84 -15.72 -11.95 -5.88
CA ASP A 84 -17.12 -11.62 -5.65
C ASP A 84 -17.52 -10.26 -6.26
N ARG A 85 -18.76 -10.15 -6.76
CA ARG A 85 -19.30 -8.93 -7.36
C ARG A 85 -19.21 -7.73 -6.41
N ARG A 86 -19.48 -7.91 -5.12
CA ARG A 86 -19.42 -6.84 -4.11
C ARG A 86 -17.98 -6.36 -3.90
N THR A 87 -17.01 -7.26 -3.99
CA THR A 87 -15.57 -6.94 -3.94
C THR A 87 -15.18 -6.10 -5.15
N LEU A 88 -15.61 -6.49 -6.35
CA LEU A 88 -15.37 -5.71 -7.56
C LEU A 88 -16.01 -4.32 -7.46
N GLN A 89 -17.26 -4.22 -7.01
CA GLN A 89 -17.94 -2.93 -6.81
C GLN A 89 -17.20 -2.02 -5.82
N ARG A 90 -16.74 -2.56 -4.68
CA ARG A 90 -15.93 -1.79 -3.72
C ARG A 90 -14.63 -1.29 -4.35
N LYS A 91 -13.98 -2.08 -5.19
CA LYS A 91 -12.75 -1.68 -5.91
C LYS A 91 -13.04 -0.60 -6.96
N ILE A 92 -14.12 -0.71 -7.72
CA ILE A 92 -14.55 0.30 -8.71
C ILE A 92 -14.81 1.64 -8.01
N SER A 93 -15.58 1.65 -6.92
CA SER A 93 -15.85 2.88 -6.15
C SER A 93 -14.58 3.44 -5.50
N GLY A 94 -13.71 2.58 -4.97
CA GLY A 94 -12.45 2.97 -4.34
C GLY A 94 -11.43 3.55 -5.32
N TYR A 95 -11.40 3.06 -6.57
CA TYR A 95 -10.50 3.54 -7.62
C TYR A 95 -11.10 4.64 -8.50
N ARG A 96 -12.35 5.04 -8.24
CA ARG A 96 -13.13 6.02 -9.04
C ARG A 96 -13.12 5.69 -10.53
N ILE A 97 -13.31 4.41 -10.86
CA ILE A 97 -13.44 3.95 -12.24
C ILE A 97 -14.87 4.27 -12.67
N GLN A 98 -15.04 5.19 -13.64
CA GLN A 98 -16.32 5.56 -14.26
C GLN A 98 -16.55 4.73 -15.53
#